data_AF-A0A7S0AAK2-F1
#
_entry.id   AF-A0A7S0AAK2-F1
#
_cell.length_a   1.000
_cell.length_b   1.000
_cell.length_c   1.000
_cell.angle_alpha   90.00
_cell.angle_beta   90.00
_cell.angle_gamma   90.00
#
_symmetry.space_group_name_H-M   'P 1'
#
loop_
_entity.id
_entity.type
_entity.pdbx_description
1 polymer ?
#
loop_
_entity_poly.entity_id
_entity_poly.type
_entity_poly.pdbx_seq_one_letter_code
_entity_poly.pdbx_strand_id
1 'polypeptide(L)'
;RPRRAPNAEHSQTEIDPQIQALCRAFNIEDRIARRLNDVMLTREGTFDQDMKALWEVCETAKKPSGFLMVKIQELERGVFTGAGRLDREIAAFSSRLRLDDRALSKLIEVVQPRRDTLREDLR
;
A
#
# COMPACT_ATOMS: atom_id res chain seq x y z
N ARG A 1 -12.58 -19.94 -0.53
CA ARG A 1 -13.65 -18.96 -0.90
C ARG A 1 -12.97 -17.62 -1.18
N PRO A 2 -13.11 -16.98 -2.35
CA PRO A 2 -12.69 -15.59 -2.48
C PRO A 2 -13.76 -14.72 -1.81
N ARG A 3 -13.37 -13.94 -0.80
CA ARG A 3 -14.26 -12.92 -0.24
C ARG A 3 -14.42 -11.84 -1.31
N ARG A 4 -15.66 -11.76 -1.81
CA ARG A 4 -16.25 -10.67 -2.59
C ARG A 4 -15.69 -9.34 -2.07
N ALA A 5 -15.10 -8.51 -2.93
CA ALA A 5 -15.01 -7.08 -2.68
C ALA A 5 -16.42 -6.54 -2.88
N PRO A 6 -17.16 -6.18 -1.83
CA PRO A 6 -18.37 -5.38 -2.02
C PRO A 6 -17.90 -3.96 -2.30
N ASN A 7 -18.66 -3.19 -3.08
CA ASN A 7 -18.56 -1.74 -3.03
C ASN A 7 -18.49 -1.32 -1.57
N ALA A 8 -17.34 -0.79 -1.13
CA ALA A 8 -17.11 -0.45 0.26
C ALA A 8 -18.08 0.67 0.63
N GLU A 9 -19.16 0.31 1.32
CA GLU A 9 -19.82 1.23 2.23
C GLU A 9 -18.72 1.68 3.19
N HIS A 10 -18.18 2.88 2.96
CA HIS A 10 -17.12 3.43 3.80
C HIS A 10 -17.64 3.41 5.24
N SER A 11 -16.99 2.63 6.10
CA SER A 11 -17.48 2.43 7.45
C SER A 11 -17.48 3.79 8.17
N GLN A 12 -18.49 4.05 9.00
CA GLN A 12 -18.58 5.24 9.87
C GLN A 12 -17.50 5.24 10.97
N THR A 13 -16.39 4.54 10.76
CA THR A 13 -15.26 4.45 11.67
C THR A 13 -14.51 5.77 11.69
N GLU A 14 -14.16 6.19 12.90
CA GLU A 14 -13.30 7.34 13.13
C GLU A 14 -11.96 7.13 12.38
N ILE A 15 -11.50 8.17 11.68
CA ILE A 15 -10.25 8.10 10.91
C ILE A 15 -9.10 8.08 11.92
N ASP A 16 -8.16 7.15 11.74
CA ASP A 16 -6.97 7.07 12.58
C ASP A 16 -6.23 8.43 12.60
N PRO A 17 -5.76 8.91 13.78
CA PRO A 17 -5.08 10.21 13.89
C PRO A 17 -3.86 10.36 12.99
N GLN A 18 -3.08 9.29 12.74
CA GLN A 18 -1.92 9.33 11.85
C GLN A 18 -2.33 9.47 10.39
N ILE A 19 -3.40 8.79 9.99
CA ILE A 19 -3.99 8.92 8.64
C ILE A 19 -4.56 10.32 8.45
N GLN A 20 -5.27 10.84 9.46
CA GLN A 20 -5.82 12.19 9.41
C GLN A 20 -4.72 13.26 9.33
N ALA A 21 -3.62 13.08 10.07
CA ALA A 21 -2.45 13.96 10.00
C ALA A 21 -1.81 13.95 8.61
N LEU A 22 -1.61 12.76 8.01
CA LEU A 22 -1.10 12.62 6.64
C LEU A 22 -2.02 13.34 5.65
N CYS A 23 -3.32 13.08 5.71
CA CYS A 23 -4.28 13.68 4.80
C CYS A 23 -4.33 15.20 4.91
N ARG A 24 -4.25 15.75 6.13
CA ARG A 24 -4.18 17.20 6.33
C ARG A 24 -2.88 17.80 5.81
N ALA A 25 -1.74 17.15 6.07
CA ALA A 25 -0.42 17.63 5.63
C ALA A 25 -0.32 17.76 4.10
N PHE A 26 -0.94 16.84 3.36
CA PHE A 26 -0.87 16.80 1.90
C PHE A 26 -2.16 17.26 1.19
N ASN A 27 -3.09 17.87 1.93
CA ASN A 27 -4.39 18.35 1.42
C ASN A 27 -5.18 17.27 0.64
N ILE A 28 -5.27 16.08 1.24
CA ILE A 28 -5.95 14.92 0.68
C ILE A 28 -7.43 14.98 1.03
N GLU A 29 -8.28 14.74 0.04
CA GLU A 29 -9.74 14.76 0.20
C GLU A 29 -10.23 13.68 1.18
N ASP A 30 -11.26 14.01 1.97
CA ASP A 30 -11.87 13.12 2.96
C ASP A 30 -12.34 11.77 2.40
N ARG A 31 -12.68 11.74 1.11
CA ARG A 31 -13.07 10.50 0.44
C ARG A 31 -11.88 9.54 0.31
N ILE A 32 -10.69 10.07 0.00
CA ILE A 32 -9.45 9.29 -0.11
C ILE A 32 -8.98 8.90 1.29
N ALA A 33 -9.06 9.83 2.25
CA ALA A 33 -8.71 9.56 3.65
C ALA A 33 -9.50 8.38 4.23
N ARG A 34 -10.82 8.32 4.00
CA ARG A 34 -11.66 7.19 4.45
C ARG A 34 -11.28 5.87 3.81
N ARG A 35 -11.06 5.86 2.49
CA ARG A 35 -10.60 4.63 1.81
C ARG A 35 -9.25 4.16 2.32
N LEU A 36 -8.33 5.09 2.59
CA LEU A 36 -7.03 4.77 3.18
C LEU A 36 -7.20 4.18 4.58
N ASN A 37 -8.07 4.76 5.41
CA ASN A 37 -8.39 4.24 6.73
C ASN A 37 -8.90 2.80 6.68
N ASP A 38 -9.91 2.54 5.84
CA ASP A 38 -10.53 1.22 5.74
C ASP A 38 -9.52 0.12 5.36
N VAL A 39 -8.60 0.42 4.42
CA VAL A 39 -7.59 -0.57 4.01
C VAL A 39 -6.46 -0.71 5.01
N MET A 40 -6.05 0.38 5.66
CA MET A 40 -4.96 0.36 6.63
C MET A 40 -5.34 -0.34 7.94
N LEU A 41 -6.61 -0.28 8.34
CA LEU A 41 -7.14 -1.05 9.47
C LEU A 41 -7.00 -2.57 9.26
N THR A 42 -6.93 -3.05 8.01
CA THR A 42 -6.68 -4.48 7.73
C THR A 42 -5.21 -4.89 7.90
N ARG A 43 -4.31 -3.94 8.16
CA ARG A 43 -2.85 -4.12 8.14
C ARG A 43 -2.20 -3.93 9.51
N GLU A 44 -2.83 -4.44 10.56
CA GLU A 44 -2.36 -4.28 11.96
C GLU A 44 -0.87 -4.60 12.18
N GLY A 45 -0.32 -5.59 11.45
CA GLY A 45 1.09 -5.99 11.58
C GLY A 45 2.11 -5.12 10.81
N THR A 46 1.67 -4.32 9.84
CA THR A 46 2.58 -3.48 9.02
C THR A 46 2.17 -2.01 9.01
N PHE A 47 1.16 -1.63 9.80
CA PHE A 47 0.55 -0.30 9.81
C PHE A 47 1.58 0.84 9.90
N ASP A 48 2.45 0.80 10.92
CA ASP A 48 3.46 1.85 11.15
C ASP A 48 4.45 1.98 9.98
N GLN A 49 4.89 0.84 9.43
CA GLN A 49 5.82 0.82 8.31
C GLN A 49 5.17 1.36 7.04
N ASP A 50 3.93 0.94 6.78
CA ASP A 50 3.16 1.38 5.64
C ASP A 50 2.84 2.89 5.75
N MET A 51 2.47 3.38 6.93
CA MET A 51 2.25 4.82 7.18
C MET A 51 3.51 5.65 6.97
N LYS A 52 4.66 5.19 7.51
CA LYS A 52 5.94 5.89 7.30
C LYS A 52 6.26 5.97 5.80
N ALA A 53 6.06 4.88 5.07
CA ALA A 53 6.37 4.82 3.66
C ALA A 53 5.42 5.72 2.84
N LEU A 54 4.12 5.74 3.16
CA LEU A 54 3.16 6.66 2.54
C LEU A 54 3.55 8.12 2.78
N TRP A 55 4.04 8.45 3.98
CA TRP A 55 4.52 9.79 4.33
C TRP A 55 5.73 10.20 3.47
N GLU A 56 6.78 9.39 3.44
CA GLU A 56 8.02 9.66 2.68
C GLU A 56 7.73 9.88 1.18
N VAL A 57 6.80 9.11 0.60
CA VAL A 57 6.46 9.31 -0.81
C VAL A 57 5.55 10.50 -1.04
N CYS A 58 4.63 10.81 -0.12
CA CYS A 58 3.84 12.04 -0.24
C CYS A 58 4.72 13.30 -0.18
N GLU A 59 5.80 13.30 0.61
CA GLU A 59 6.77 14.41 0.66
C GLU A 59 7.49 14.64 -0.67
N THR A 60 7.73 13.58 -1.45
CA THR A 60 8.48 13.65 -2.71
C THR A 60 7.58 13.67 -3.95
N ALA A 61 6.29 13.38 -3.81
CA ALA A 61 5.35 13.27 -4.92
C ALA A 61 4.87 14.63 -5.41
N LYS A 62 4.94 14.85 -6.74
CA LYS A 62 4.35 16.03 -7.39
C LYS A 62 2.82 16.12 -7.24
N LYS A 63 2.15 14.98 -7.04
CA LYS A 63 0.69 14.85 -6.90
C LYS A 63 0.36 13.80 -5.82
N PRO A 64 0.40 14.17 -4.52
CA PRO A 64 0.21 13.24 -3.40
C PRO A 64 -1.12 12.48 -3.46
N SER A 65 -2.23 13.16 -3.76
CA SER A 65 -3.56 12.53 -3.83
C SER A 65 -3.67 11.44 -4.89
N GLY A 66 -3.13 11.70 -6.09
CA GLY A 66 -3.12 10.71 -7.18
C GLY A 66 -2.24 9.51 -6.84
N PHE A 67 -1.09 9.75 -6.19
CA PHE A 67 -0.21 8.69 -5.73
C PHE A 67 -0.88 7.82 -4.65
N LEU A 68 -1.52 8.45 -3.66
CA LEU A 68 -2.26 7.75 -2.62
C LEU A 68 -3.39 6.90 -3.20
N MET A 69 -4.11 7.37 -4.22
CA MET A 69 -5.13 6.53 -4.88
C MET A 69 -4.55 5.25 -5.48
N VAL A 70 -3.38 5.32 -6.12
CA VAL A 70 -2.70 4.13 -6.66
C VAL A 70 -2.29 3.19 -5.53
N LYS A 71 -1.71 3.73 -4.46
CA LYS A 71 -1.28 2.90 -3.32
C LYS A 71 -2.45 2.29 -2.55
N ILE A 72 -3.58 2.99 -2.42
CA ILE A 72 -4.83 2.43 -1.90
C ILE A 72 -5.30 1.26 -2.78
N GLN A 73 -5.24 1.38 -4.11
CA GLN A 73 -5.62 0.28 -5.00
C GLN A 73 -4.68 -0.94 -4.85
N GLU A 74 -3.38 -0.72 -4.70
CA GLU A 74 -2.42 -1.80 -4.42
C GLU A 74 -2.70 -2.47 -3.06
N LEU A 75 -3.04 -1.66 -2.04
CA LEU A 75 -3.43 -2.13 -0.70
C LEU A 75 -4.71 -2.98 -0.77
N GLU A 76 -5.74 -2.51 -1.48
CA GLU A 76 -7.00 -3.24 -1.70
C GLU A 76 -6.78 -4.60 -2.41
N ARG A 77 -5.77 -4.67 -3.29
CA ARG A 77 -5.41 -5.90 -4.02
C ARG A 77 -4.47 -6.82 -3.26
N GLY A 78 -3.88 -6.37 -2.16
CA GLY A 78 -2.87 -7.11 -1.40
C GLY A 78 -1.50 -7.16 -2.06
N VAL A 79 -1.25 -6.31 -3.07
CA VAL A 79 0.02 -6.24 -3.80
C VAL A 79 0.90 -5.04 -3.38
N PHE A 80 0.50 -4.34 -2.33
CA PHE A 80 1.27 -3.24 -1.78
C PHE A 80 2.55 -3.74 -1.10
N THR A 81 3.70 -3.23 -1.53
CA THR A 81 5.01 -3.66 -1.05
C THR A 81 5.65 -2.69 -0.04
N GLY A 82 4.94 -1.60 0.28
CA GLY A 82 5.47 -0.43 0.94
C GLY A 82 5.88 0.64 -0.07
N ALA A 83 6.54 1.68 0.42
CA ALA A 83 7.05 2.77 -0.40
C ALA A 83 8.57 2.83 -0.22
N GLY A 84 9.31 2.40 -1.24
CA GLY A 84 10.77 2.32 -1.16
C GLY A 84 11.38 1.58 -2.35
N ARG A 85 12.69 1.32 -2.27
CA ARG A 85 13.43 0.58 -3.31
C ARG A 85 12.85 -0.80 -3.60
N LEU A 86 12.32 -1.45 -2.57
CA LEU A 86 11.67 -2.77 -2.65
C LEU A 86 10.48 -2.75 -3.63
N ASP A 87 9.71 -1.67 -3.65
CA ASP A 87 8.59 -1.49 -4.58
C ASP A 87 9.07 -1.48 -6.03
N ARG A 88 10.21 -0.83 -6.30
CA ARG A 88 10.78 -0.79 -7.65
C ARG A 88 11.35 -2.14 -8.08
N GLU A 89 12.04 -2.85 -7.19
CA GLU A 89 12.63 -4.15 -7.52
C GLU A 89 11.54 -5.23 -7.70
N ILE A 90 10.53 -5.27 -6.83
CA ILE A 90 9.38 -6.17 -6.97
C ILE A 90 8.54 -5.82 -8.20
N ALA A 91 8.28 -4.54 -8.47
CA ALA A 91 7.55 -4.12 -9.67
C ALA A 91 8.31 -4.49 -10.95
N ALA A 92 9.63 -4.28 -10.98
CA ALA A 92 10.46 -4.67 -12.12
C ALA A 92 10.45 -6.19 -12.33
N PHE A 93 10.56 -6.98 -11.26
CA PHE A 93 10.51 -8.43 -11.31
C PHE A 93 9.15 -8.95 -11.77
N SER A 94 8.06 -8.39 -11.23
CA SER A 94 6.68 -8.67 -11.63
C SER A 94 6.46 -8.40 -13.11
N SER A 95 6.91 -7.24 -13.61
CA SER A 95 6.79 -6.89 -15.02
C SER A 95 7.61 -7.80 -15.92
N ARG A 96 8.82 -8.20 -15.49
CA ARG A 96 9.69 -9.12 -16.24
C ARG A 96 9.06 -10.50 -16.42
N LEU A 97 8.42 -11.01 -15.36
CA LEU A 97 7.82 -12.34 -15.35
C LEU A 97 6.31 -12.35 -15.67
N ARG A 98 5.70 -11.17 -15.90
CA ARG A 98 4.26 -10.99 -16.12
C ARG A 98 3.41 -11.65 -15.04
N LEU A 99 3.78 -11.44 -13.78
CA LEU A 99 3.05 -12.01 -12.65
C LEU A 99 1.65 -11.40 -12.57
N ASP A 100 0.64 -12.25 -12.33
CA ASP A 100 -0.69 -11.78 -11.98
C ASP A 100 -0.76 -11.35 -10.51
N ASP A 101 -1.85 -10.69 -10.12
CA ASP A 101 -2.02 -10.17 -8.76
C ASP A 101 -1.91 -11.25 -7.67
N ARG A 102 -2.25 -12.51 -8.00
CA ARG A 102 -2.14 -13.64 -7.05
C ARG A 102 -0.68 -14.05 -6.85
N ALA A 103 0.07 -14.21 -7.93
CA ALA A 103 1.48 -14.55 -7.88
C ALA A 103 2.29 -13.41 -7.24
N LEU A 104 1.94 -12.15 -7.53
CA LEU A 104 2.58 -10.98 -6.93
C LEU A 104 2.31 -10.91 -5.42
N SER A 105 1.05 -11.09 -4.98
CA SER A 105 0.73 -11.11 -3.55
C SER A 105 1.51 -12.19 -2.80
N LYS A 106 1.64 -13.38 -3.40
CA LYS A 106 2.40 -14.48 -2.79
C LYS A 106 3.90 -14.19 -2.74
N LEU A 107 4.46 -13.58 -3.79
CA LEU A 107 5.84 -13.13 -3.81
C LEU A 107 6.11 -12.14 -2.66
N ILE A 108 5.23 -11.16 -2.51
CA ILE A 108 5.35 -10.12 -1.46
C ILE A 108 5.30 -10.76 -0.07
N GLU A 109 4.37 -11.68 0.18
CA GLU A 109 4.27 -12.40 1.46
C GLU A 109 5.56 -13.14 1.83
N VAL A 110 6.24 -13.75 0.85
CA VAL A 110 7.51 -14.49 1.07
C VAL A 110 8.70 -13.53 1.22
N VAL A 111 8.69 -12.42 0.48
CA VAL A 111 9.78 -11.44 0.41
C VAL A 111 9.78 -10.48 1.60
N GLN A 112 8.62 -10.04 2.09
CA GLN A 112 8.49 -9.09 3.20
C GLN A 112 9.30 -9.48 4.46
N PRO A 113 9.28 -10.75 4.94
CA PRO A 113 10.10 -11.16 6.08
C PRO A 113 11.60 -11.31 5.75
N ARG A 114 11.99 -11.27 4.46
CA ARG A 114 13.36 -11.47 3.97
C ARG A 114 13.93 -10.24 3.28
N ARG A 115 13.51 -9.06 3.73
CA ARG A 115 13.92 -7.77 3.13
C ARG A 115 15.43 -7.62 2.98
N ASP A 116 16.22 -8.23 3.87
CA ASP A 116 17.68 -8.15 3.86
C ASP A 116 18.34 -8.97 2.72
N THR A 117 17.74 -10.07 2.27
CA THR A 117 18.30 -10.94 1.20
C THR A 117 17.64 -10.73 -0.17
N LEU A 118 16.69 -9.80 -0.27
CA LEU A 118 15.84 -9.65 -1.46
C LEU A 118 16.61 -9.57 -2.78
N ARG A 119 17.74 -8.86 -2.80
CA ARG A 119 18.55 -8.69 -4.01
C ARG A 119 19.16 -9.99 -4.52
N GLU A 120 19.44 -10.93 -3.62
CA GLU A 120 19.93 -12.26 -3.98
C GLU A 120 18.77 -13.14 -4.47
N ASP A 121 17.60 -13.01 -3.83
CA ASP A 121 16.39 -13.78 -4.16
C ASP A 121 15.77 -13.41 -5.53
N LEU A 122 16.00 -12.19 -6.03
CA LEU A 122 15.43 -11.69 -7.30
C LEU A 122 16.37 -11.77 -8.52
N ARG A 123 17.60 -12.28 -8.35
CA ARG A 123 18.55 -12.48 -9.46
C ARG A 123 18.14 -13.65 -10.35
#